data_AF-A0A537GSQ7-F1
#
_entry.id   AF-A0A537GSQ7-F1
#
_cell.length_a   1.000
_cell.length_b   1.000
_cell.length_c   1.000
_cell.angle_alpha   90.00
_cell.angle_beta   90.00
_cell.angle_gamma   90.00
#
_symmetry.space_group_name_H-M   'P 1'
#
loop_
_entity.id
_entity.type
_entity.pdbx_description
1 polymer ?
#
loop_
_entity_poly.entity_id
_entity_poly.type
_entity_poly.pdbx_seq_one_letter_code
_entity_poly.pdbx_strand_id
1 'polypeptide(L)'
;MSATPQLPPVAKLEQKTVVDLVSKGKRIDERGPENYRPIQIQVGLIEKANGSAQVHLGKSKVLAGIKVQTGTPFPDTPDEGVLTVNAELVPLASPSFEAGPPSEAAIEISRVVDRGIRESKAIDMKSLVLQKGKTVQVVYVDIYVLDHDGNLIDASSMAALAALVNSKVSKMEVKGDEVINKGGHHQLPLNNYPVAVTFA
;
A
#
# COMPACT_ATOMS: atom_id res chain seq x y z
N MET A 1 -24.05 1.68 -6.05
CA MET A 1 -24.39 0.41 -6.74
C MET A 1 -23.18 0.05 -7.57
N SER A 2 -22.66 -1.17 -7.43
CA SER A 2 -21.62 -1.67 -8.31
C SER A 2 -22.21 -1.94 -9.69
N ALA A 3 -21.51 -1.54 -10.74
CA ALA A 3 -21.92 -1.72 -12.11
C ALA A 3 -20.78 -2.39 -12.89
N THR A 4 -21.13 -3.27 -13.83
CA THR A 4 -20.14 -3.96 -14.65
C THR A 4 -19.35 -2.95 -15.48
N PRO A 5 -18.02 -2.87 -15.33
CA PRO A 5 -17.21 -1.93 -16.10
C PRO A 5 -17.14 -2.35 -17.57
N GLN A 6 -17.10 -1.36 -18.47
CA GLN A 6 -16.82 -1.60 -19.89
C GLN A 6 -15.31 -1.63 -20.10
N LEU A 7 -14.75 -2.83 -20.26
CA LEU A 7 -13.34 -3.01 -20.59
C LEU A 7 -13.11 -2.89 -22.11
N PRO A 8 -11.93 -2.42 -22.55
CA PRO A 8 -11.60 -2.39 -23.97
C PRO A 8 -11.65 -3.81 -24.56
N PRO A 9 -12.23 -3.99 -25.76
CA PRO A 9 -12.38 -5.29 -26.36
C PRO A 9 -11.00 -5.89 -26.71
N VAL A 10 -10.76 -7.13 -26.29
CA VAL A 10 -9.56 -7.90 -26.65
C VAL A 10 -9.86 -8.76 -27.88
N ALA A 11 -8.97 -8.78 -28.87
CA ALA A 11 -9.17 -9.55 -30.09
C ALA A 11 -9.28 -11.07 -29.79
N LYS A 12 -10.22 -11.77 -30.45
CA LYS A 12 -10.42 -13.22 -30.25
C LYS A 12 -9.15 -14.05 -30.51
N LEU A 13 -8.34 -13.63 -31.48
CA LEU A 13 -7.07 -14.28 -31.80
C LEU A 13 -6.07 -14.14 -30.65
N GLU A 14 -6.01 -12.97 -30.02
CA GLU A 14 -5.15 -12.72 -28.86
C GLU A 14 -5.57 -13.59 -27.67
N GLN A 15 -6.87 -13.60 -27.33
CA GLN A 15 -7.41 -14.45 -26.27
C GLN A 15 -7.05 -15.92 -26.49
N LYS A 16 -7.24 -16.43 -27.72
CA LYS A 16 -6.89 -17.82 -28.07
C LYS A 16 -5.39 -18.09 -27.89
N THR A 17 -4.55 -17.14 -28.30
CA THR A 17 -3.09 -17.25 -28.19
C THR A 17 -2.67 -17.36 -26.72
N VAL A 18 -3.26 -16.55 -25.83
CA VAL A 18 -2.98 -16.62 -24.39
C VAL A 18 -3.36 -17.98 -23.81
N VAL A 19 -4.55 -18.48 -24.11
CA VAL A 19 -5.01 -19.79 -23.63
C VAL A 19 -4.11 -20.92 -24.15
N ASP A 20 -3.74 -20.88 -25.43
CA ASP A 20 -2.86 -21.89 -26.04
C ASP A 20 -1.47 -21.90 -25.38
N LEU A 21 -0.92 -20.73 -25.02
CA LEU A 21 0.37 -20.64 -24.29
C LEU A 21 0.26 -21.19 -22.87
N VAL A 22 -0.80 -20.82 -22.15
CA VAL A 22 -1.03 -21.28 -20.77
C VAL A 22 -1.14 -22.80 -20.71
N SER A 23 -1.83 -23.43 -21.68
CA SER A 23 -1.92 -24.90 -21.79
C SER A 23 -0.56 -25.59 -21.97
N LYS A 24 0.43 -24.87 -22.50
CA LYS A 24 1.82 -25.33 -22.69
C LYS A 24 2.74 -24.93 -21.53
N GLY A 25 2.19 -24.40 -20.43
CA GLY A 25 2.95 -23.94 -19.28
C GLY A 25 3.79 -22.67 -19.53
N LYS A 26 3.45 -21.90 -20.57
CA LYS A 26 4.13 -20.67 -20.94
C LYS A 26 3.19 -19.47 -20.88
N ARG A 27 3.75 -18.28 -20.73
CA ARG A 27 3.03 -17.00 -20.84
C ARG A 27 3.54 -16.20 -22.03
N ILE A 28 2.86 -15.10 -22.35
CA ILE A 28 3.18 -14.21 -23.48
C ILE A 28 4.62 -13.68 -23.41
N ASP A 29 5.13 -13.49 -22.20
CA ASP A 29 6.50 -13.01 -21.93
C ASP A 29 7.47 -14.15 -21.58
N GLU A 30 7.17 -15.38 -22.01
CA GLU A 30 7.96 -16.61 -21.83
C GLU A 30 8.21 -17.03 -20.37
N ARG A 31 7.65 -16.33 -19.38
CA ARG A 31 7.80 -16.73 -17.98
C ARG A 31 6.89 -17.93 -17.66
N GLY A 32 7.38 -18.86 -16.83
CA GLY A 32 6.58 -19.94 -16.25
C GLY A 32 5.45 -19.43 -15.32
N PRO A 33 4.44 -20.26 -15.01
CA PRO A 33 3.20 -19.82 -14.36
C PRO A 33 3.40 -19.20 -12.96
N GLU A 34 4.34 -19.71 -12.18
CA GLU A 34 4.60 -19.28 -10.79
C GLU A 34 5.56 -18.09 -10.68
N ASN A 35 6.14 -17.62 -11.80
CA ASN A 35 7.13 -16.56 -11.76
C ASN A 35 6.47 -15.18 -11.67
N TYR A 36 7.00 -14.29 -10.83
CA TYR A 36 6.66 -12.87 -10.87
C TYR A 36 7.25 -12.18 -12.11
N ARG A 37 6.76 -10.98 -12.42
CA ARG A 37 7.46 -10.07 -13.35
C ARG A 37 8.70 -9.53 -12.64
N PRO A 38 9.69 -8.95 -13.34
CA PRO A 38 10.79 -8.27 -12.67
C PRO A 38 10.27 -7.25 -11.65
N ILE A 39 10.76 -7.32 -10.42
CA ILE A 39 10.40 -6.42 -9.31
C ILE A 39 11.57 -5.47 -9.07
N GLN A 40 11.30 -4.17 -9.01
CA GLN A 40 12.25 -3.16 -8.55
C GLN A 40 11.61 -2.32 -7.46
N ILE A 41 12.32 -2.10 -6.37
CA ILE A 41 11.86 -1.31 -5.23
C ILE A 41 12.86 -0.19 -4.98
N GLN A 42 12.37 1.04 -5.01
CA GLN A 42 13.14 2.23 -4.68
C GLN A 42 12.51 2.82 -3.41
N VAL A 43 13.30 3.06 -2.37
CA VAL A 43 12.82 3.59 -1.08
C VAL A 43 13.32 5.01 -0.85
N GLY A 44 12.52 5.83 -0.17
CA GLY A 44 12.92 7.17 0.25
C GLY A 44 12.89 8.24 -0.85
N LEU A 45 12.05 8.07 -1.88
CA LEU A 45 11.92 9.05 -2.97
C LEU A 45 11.29 10.37 -2.52
N ILE A 46 10.30 10.30 -1.63
CA ILE A 46 9.59 11.48 -1.12
C ILE A 46 10.24 11.90 0.19
N GLU A 47 11.09 12.92 0.15
CA GLU A 47 11.82 13.43 1.32
C GLU A 47 10.90 14.00 2.42
N LYS A 48 9.74 14.54 2.03
CA LYS A 48 8.75 15.13 2.97
C LYS A 48 7.86 14.10 3.67
N ALA A 49 7.85 12.86 3.17
CA ALA A 49 7.13 11.75 3.80
C ALA A 49 7.99 11.17 4.93
N ASN A 50 7.36 10.57 5.93
CA ASN A 50 8.09 9.84 6.97
C ASN A 50 8.78 8.61 6.38
N GLY A 51 8.10 7.92 5.47
CA GLY A 51 8.67 6.87 4.63
C GLY A 51 8.02 6.91 3.25
N SER A 52 8.71 6.40 2.26
CA SER A 52 8.16 6.28 0.90
C SER A 52 8.82 5.14 0.16
N ALA A 53 8.10 4.55 -0.78
CA ALA A 53 8.65 3.56 -1.69
C ALA A 53 7.91 3.57 -3.02
N GLN A 54 8.66 3.43 -4.11
CA GLN A 54 8.13 3.19 -5.45
C GLN A 54 8.48 1.76 -5.88
N VAL A 55 7.47 0.99 -6.24
CA VAL A 55 7.58 -0.38 -6.71
C VAL A 55 7.24 -0.43 -8.19
N HIS A 56 8.10 -1.09 -8.96
CA HIS A 56 7.85 -1.48 -10.34
C HIS A 56 7.68 -2.99 -10.35
N LEU A 57 6.49 -3.47 -10.75
CA LEU A 57 6.20 -4.87 -10.99
C LEU A 57 5.96 -5.06 -12.49
N GLY A 58 7.03 -5.40 -13.21
CA GLY A 58 7.05 -5.27 -14.68
C GLY A 58 6.80 -3.81 -15.08
N LYS A 59 5.71 -3.55 -15.79
CA LYS A 59 5.32 -2.18 -16.17
C LYS A 59 4.42 -1.48 -15.16
N SER A 60 3.83 -2.22 -14.21
CA SER A 60 2.99 -1.61 -13.18
C SER A 60 3.83 -0.82 -12.20
N LYS A 61 3.46 0.44 -11.96
CA LYS A 61 4.20 1.35 -11.07
C LYS A 61 3.28 1.83 -9.97
N VAL A 62 3.72 1.64 -8.73
CA VAL A 62 2.98 2.08 -7.55
C VAL A 62 3.93 2.84 -6.62
N LEU A 63 3.48 3.98 -6.12
CA LEU A 63 4.19 4.81 -5.17
C LEU A 63 3.39 4.83 -3.86
N ALA A 64 4.03 4.49 -2.75
CA ALA A 64 3.43 4.61 -1.43
C ALA A 64 4.18 5.67 -0.61
N GLY A 65 3.42 6.47 0.13
CA GLY A 65 3.92 7.45 1.09
C GLY A 65 3.35 7.18 2.47
N ILE A 66 4.19 7.29 3.49
CA ILE A 66 3.80 7.18 4.89
C ILE A 66 3.88 8.56 5.53
N LYS A 67 2.79 8.95 6.21
CA LYS A 67 2.79 10.11 7.09
C LYS A 67 2.38 9.70 8.49
N VAL A 68 3.14 10.15 9.49
CA VAL A 68 2.81 9.90 10.90
C VAL A 68 2.47 11.23 11.56
N GLN A 69 1.30 11.29 12.19
CA GLN A 69 0.80 12.46 12.91
C GLN A 69 0.29 12.04 14.29
N THR A 70 0.14 13.00 15.20
CA THR A 70 -0.54 12.77 16.48
C THR A 70 -2.04 12.92 16.30
N GLY A 71 -2.82 12.04 16.91
CA GLY A 71 -4.27 12.10 16.91
C GLY A 71 -4.88 11.42 18.13
N THR A 72 -6.20 11.37 18.17
CA THR A 72 -6.94 10.69 19.24
C THR A 72 -7.15 9.22 18.86
N PRO A 73 -6.95 8.27 19.79
CA PRO A 73 -7.27 6.87 19.52
C PRO A 73 -8.78 6.67 19.35
N PHE A 74 -9.19 5.53 18.79
CA PHE A 74 -10.60 5.18 18.78
C PHE A 74 -11.10 4.84 20.19
N PRO A 75 -12.38 5.11 20.51
CA PRO A 75 -12.93 4.86 21.85
C PRO A 75 -12.86 3.40 22.31
N ASP A 76 -12.93 2.46 21.36
CA ASP A 76 -12.87 1.02 21.58
C ASP A 76 -11.43 0.48 21.73
N THR A 77 -10.43 1.19 21.19
CA THR A 77 -9.00 0.83 21.29
C THR A 77 -8.15 2.00 21.83
N PRO A 78 -8.37 2.46 23.08
CA PRO A 78 -7.70 3.62 23.65
C PRO A 78 -6.19 3.42 23.91
N ASP A 79 -5.71 2.17 23.87
CA ASP A 79 -4.33 1.76 24.09
C ASP A 79 -3.64 1.27 22.81
N GLU A 80 -4.12 1.67 21.65
CA GLU A 80 -3.50 1.38 20.35
C GLU A 80 -3.41 2.64 19.48
N GLY A 81 -2.35 2.71 18.67
CA GLY A 81 -2.24 3.67 17.56
C GLY A 81 -3.27 3.40 16.47
N VAL A 82 -3.34 4.33 15.51
CA VAL A 82 -4.31 4.24 14.41
C VAL A 82 -3.58 4.03 13.09
N LEU A 83 -4.11 3.13 12.26
CA LEU A 83 -3.67 2.91 10.89
C LEU A 83 -4.81 3.25 9.93
N THR A 84 -4.49 4.07 8.93
CA THR A 84 -5.39 4.43 7.84
C THR A 84 -4.67 4.17 6.53
N VAL A 85 -5.28 3.37 5.65
CA VAL A 85 -4.75 3.07 4.33
C VAL A 85 -5.68 3.62 3.26
N ASN A 86 -5.13 4.42 2.35
CA ASN A 86 -5.81 4.95 1.19
C ASN A 86 -5.12 4.47 -0.07
N ALA A 87 -5.89 4.27 -1.14
CA ALA A 87 -5.35 4.01 -2.46
C ALA A 87 -6.06 4.91 -3.48
N GLU A 88 -5.29 5.44 -4.41
CA GLU A 88 -5.75 6.31 -5.48
C GLU A 88 -5.30 5.75 -6.84
N LEU A 89 -6.27 5.60 -7.73
CA LEU A 89 -6.05 5.20 -9.11
C LEU A 89 -6.03 6.48 -9.95
N VAL A 90 -4.84 7.05 -10.15
CA VAL A 90 -4.74 8.33 -10.86
C VAL A 90 -4.98 8.13 -12.37
N PRO A 91 -5.64 9.09 -13.06
CA PRO A 91 -5.89 9.00 -14.52
C PRO A 91 -4.62 8.83 -15.37
N LEU A 92 -3.45 9.22 -14.84
CA LEU A 92 -2.16 8.98 -15.49
C LEU A 92 -1.85 7.49 -15.67
N ALA A 93 -2.35 6.63 -14.77
CA ALA A 93 -1.99 5.22 -14.75
C ALA A 93 -2.74 4.36 -15.76
N SER A 94 -3.94 4.79 -16.17
CA SER A 94 -4.73 4.10 -17.18
C SER A 94 -5.74 5.05 -17.81
N PRO A 95 -5.99 4.97 -19.13
CA PRO A 95 -7.09 5.69 -19.77
C PRO A 95 -8.48 5.34 -19.22
N SER A 96 -8.61 4.20 -18.54
CA SER A 96 -9.85 3.76 -17.90
C SER A 96 -10.09 4.36 -16.51
N PHE A 97 -9.11 5.08 -15.95
CA PHE A 97 -9.22 5.68 -14.63
C PHE A 97 -9.69 7.13 -14.76
N GLU A 98 -10.76 7.46 -14.05
CA GLU A 98 -11.31 8.82 -13.99
C GLU A 98 -10.93 9.50 -12.68
N ALA A 99 -10.79 10.83 -12.73
CA ALA A 99 -10.56 11.63 -11.54
C ALA A 99 -11.84 11.70 -10.70
N GLY A 100 -11.70 11.63 -9.38
CA GLY A 100 -12.83 11.73 -8.47
C GLY A 100 -12.56 10.99 -7.16
N PRO A 101 -13.62 10.74 -6.36
CA PRO A 101 -13.53 9.88 -5.20
C PRO A 101 -13.01 8.49 -5.56
N PRO A 102 -12.40 7.75 -4.60
CA PRO A 102 -11.91 6.40 -4.85
C PRO A 102 -12.97 5.49 -5.46
N SER A 103 -12.64 4.86 -6.59
CA SER A 103 -13.48 3.86 -7.24
C SER A 103 -13.52 2.55 -6.45
N GLU A 104 -14.39 1.62 -6.82
CA GLU A 104 -14.50 0.31 -6.16
C GLU A 104 -13.15 -0.45 -6.16
N ALA A 105 -12.41 -0.41 -7.26
CA ALA A 105 -11.09 -1.03 -7.35
C ALA A 105 -10.04 -0.35 -6.44
N ALA A 106 -10.10 0.98 -6.30
CA ALA A 106 -9.23 1.71 -5.38
C ALA A 106 -9.54 1.35 -3.91
N ILE A 107 -10.84 1.28 -3.57
CA ILE A 107 -11.30 0.87 -2.23
C ILE A 107 -10.94 -0.59 -1.94
N GLU A 108 -11.02 -1.47 -2.94
CA GLU A 108 -10.59 -2.86 -2.80
C GLU A 108 -9.10 -2.94 -2.44
N ILE A 109 -8.24 -2.27 -3.23
CA ILE A 109 -6.79 -2.25 -2.99
C ILE A 109 -6.50 -1.73 -1.57
N SER A 110 -7.09 -0.60 -1.17
CA SER A 110 -6.84 -0.03 0.15
C SER A 110 -7.26 -0.96 1.29
N ARG A 111 -8.42 -1.63 1.17
CA ARG A 111 -8.93 -2.56 2.19
C ARG A 111 -8.13 -3.87 2.25
N VAL A 112 -7.68 -4.40 1.12
CA VAL A 112 -6.85 -5.61 1.08
C VAL A 112 -5.48 -5.32 1.72
N VAL A 113 -4.86 -4.19 1.37
CA VAL A 113 -3.58 -3.78 1.96
C VAL A 113 -3.72 -3.46 3.45
N ASP A 114 -4.78 -2.76 3.87
CA ASP A 114 -5.07 -2.50 5.29
C ASP A 114 -5.15 -3.80 6.09
N ARG A 115 -5.97 -4.75 5.64
CA ARG A 115 -6.09 -6.06 6.30
C ARG A 115 -4.76 -6.81 6.32
N GLY A 116 -4.01 -6.78 5.22
CA GLY A 116 -2.69 -7.41 5.15
C GLY A 116 -1.74 -6.88 6.22
N ILE A 117 -1.70 -5.57 6.44
CA ILE A 117 -0.84 -4.92 7.44
C ILE A 117 -1.39 -5.13 8.86
N ARG A 118 -2.70 -4.96 9.05
CA ARG A 118 -3.38 -5.00 10.36
C ARG A 118 -3.43 -6.41 10.95
N GLU A 119 -3.94 -7.38 10.18
CA GLU A 119 -4.17 -8.75 10.66
C GLU A 119 -2.85 -9.52 10.85
N SER A 120 -1.81 -9.19 10.07
CA SER A 120 -0.47 -9.74 10.28
C SER A 120 0.26 -9.13 11.48
N LYS A 121 -0.33 -8.12 12.13
CA LYS A 121 0.27 -7.33 13.22
C LYS A 121 1.64 -6.79 12.81
N ALA A 122 1.75 -6.32 11.55
CA ALA A 122 3.00 -5.86 10.99
C ALA A 122 3.59 -4.68 11.77
N ILE A 123 2.73 -3.77 12.26
CA ILE A 123 3.13 -2.62 13.08
C ILE A 123 2.74 -2.90 14.54
N ASP A 124 3.63 -2.62 15.49
CA ASP A 124 3.29 -2.63 16.91
C ASP A 124 2.46 -1.40 17.29
N MET A 125 1.14 -1.50 17.16
CA MET A 125 0.22 -0.40 17.43
C MET A 125 0.27 0.08 18.89
N LYS A 126 0.65 -0.77 19.86
CA LYS A 126 0.69 -0.38 21.28
C LYS A 126 1.86 0.55 21.58
N SER A 127 2.98 0.36 20.89
CA SER A 127 4.14 1.24 20.99
C SER A 127 3.90 2.65 20.41
N LEU A 128 2.84 2.83 19.62
CA LEU A 128 2.44 4.11 19.03
C LEU A 128 1.63 5.00 19.99
N VAL A 129 1.33 4.53 21.21
CA VAL A 129 0.60 5.28 22.22
C VAL A 129 1.51 6.25 22.95
N LEU A 130 1.14 7.54 22.97
CA LEU A 130 1.87 8.56 23.72
C LEU A 130 1.21 8.80 25.08
N GLN A 131 -0.11 9.01 25.08
CA GLN A 131 -0.95 9.14 26.26
C GLN A 131 -2.20 8.28 26.08
N LYS A 132 -2.33 7.23 26.89
CA LYS A 132 -3.44 6.27 26.79
C LYS A 132 -4.79 7.00 26.83
N GLY A 133 -5.64 6.72 25.85
CA GLY A 133 -6.99 7.30 25.72
C GLY A 133 -7.04 8.78 25.28
N LYS A 134 -5.90 9.45 25.07
CA LYS A 134 -5.86 10.88 24.73
C LYS A 134 -5.08 11.16 23.45
N THR A 135 -3.85 10.66 23.33
CA THR A 135 -2.99 10.97 22.19
C THR A 135 -2.16 9.77 21.77
N VAL A 136 -2.27 9.40 20.51
CA VAL A 136 -1.54 8.31 19.87
C VAL A 136 -0.96 8.78 18.55
N GLN A 137 -0.04 8.00 17.99
CA GLN A 137 0.40 8.20 16.61
C GLN A 137 -0.58 7.54 15.64
N VAL A 138 -0.92 8.29 14.60
CA VAL A 138 -1.75 7.87 13.47
C VAL A 138 -0.82 7.71 12.27
N VAL A 139 -0.81 6.50 11.70
CA VAL A 139 -0.05 6.13 10.52
C VAL A 139 -0.97 6.17 9.31
N TYR A 140 -0.73 7.14 8.43
CA TYR A 140 -1.38 7.25 7.13
C TYR A 140 -0.50 6.57 6.09
N VAL A 141 -1.08 5.62 5.36
CA VAL A 141 -0.48 4.93 4.22
C VAL A 141 -1.25 5.37 2.98
N ASP A 142 -0.64 6.19 2.14
CA ASP A 142 -1.26 6.66 0.91
C ASP A 142 -0.58 5.99 -0.29
N ILE A 143 -1.37 5.24 -1.07
CA ILE A 143 -0.91 4.45 -2.22
C ILE A 143 -1.39 5.10 -3.50
N TYR A 144 -0.46 5.45 -4.39
CA TYR A 144 -0.70 6.04 -5.70
C TYR A 144 -0.30 5.06 -6.79
N VAL A 145 -1.25 4.58 -7.58
CA VAL A 145 -0.97 3.76 -8.77
C VAL A 145 -0.63 4.72 -9.90
N LEU A 146 0.61 4.65 -10.41
CA LEU A 146 1.14 5.56 -11.44
C LEU A 146 1.12 4.98 -12.86
N ASP A 147 1.08 3.65 -12.98
CA ASP A 147 1.06 2.92 -14.25
C ASP A 147 0.37 1.56 -14.02
N HIS A 148 -0.70 1.25 -14.76
CA HIS A 148 -1.50 0.04 -14.56
C HIS A 148 -1.31 -0.98 -15.69
N ASP A 149 -0.59 -2.07 -15.37
CA ASP A 149 -0.35 -3.22 -16.25
C ASP A 149 -0.75 -4.54 -15.55
N GLY A 150 -1.71 -4.49 -14.61
CA GLY A 150 -2.19 -5.66 -13.85
C GLY A 150 -1.43 -5.98 -12.55
N ASN A 151 -2.01 -6.85 -11.71
CA ASN A 151 -1.54 -7.21 -10.36
C ASN A 151 -1.21 -6.00 -9.45
N LEU A 152 -2.20 -5.13 -9.26
CA LEU A 152 -2.06 -3.93 -8.42
C LEU A 152 -2.06 -4.25 -6.92
N ILE A 153 -2.70 -5.33 -6.48
CA ILE A 153 -2.78 -5.70 -5.06
C ILE A 153 -1.38 -6.02 -4.52
N ASP A 154 -0.63 -6.89 -5.22
CA ASP A 154 0.71 -7.27 -4.78
C ASP A 154 1.67 -6.07 -4.87
N ALA A 155 1.61 -5.30 -5.97
CA ALA A 155 2.43 -4.11 -6.14
C ALA A 155 2.18 -3.06 -5.04
N SER A 156 0.91 -2.82 -4.70
CA SER A 156 0.50 -1.89 -3.63
C SER A 156 0.92 -2.38 -2.26
N SER A 157 0.77 -3.68 -1.99
CA SER A 157 1.20 -4.30 -0.73
C SER A 157 2.71 -4.19 -0.54
N MET A 158 3.49 -4.48 -1.59
CA MET A 158 4.95 -4.33 -1.58
C MET A 158 5.35 -2.86 -1.36
N ALA A 159 4.69 -1.91 -2.04
CA ALA A 159 5.00 -0.49 -1.91
C ALA A 159 4.70 0.02 -0.50
N ALA A 160 3.52 -0.29 0.04
CA ALA A 160 3.12 0.08 1.39
C ALA A 160 4.10 -0.49 2.43
N LEU A 161 4.41 -1.79 2.35
CA LEU A 161 5.35 -2.41 3.28
C LEU A 161 6.75 -1.79 3.17
N ALA A 162 7.31 -1.65 1.96
CA ALA A 162 8.63 -1.04 1.77
C ALA A 162 8.68 0.41 2.30
N ALA A 163 7.60 1.17 2.14
CA ALA A 163 7.49 2.53 2.67
C ALA A 163 7.43 2.53 4.21
N LEU A 164 6.70 1.58 4.83
CA LEU A 164 6.67 1.38 6.28
C LEU A 164 8.06 1.01 6.83
N VAL A 165 8.79 0.11 6.17
CA VAL A 165 10.15 -0.30 6.58
C VAL A 165 11.13 0.88 6.57
N ASN A 166 10.97 1.80 5.62
CA ASN A 166 11.81 2.99 5.51
C ASN A 166 11.25 4.21 6.28
N SER A 167 10.24 4.04 7.12
CA SER A 167 9.58 5.15 7.80
C SER A 167 10.34 5.65 9.02
N LYS A 168 10.79 6.91 8.94
CA LYS A 168 11.41 7.66 10.04
C LYS A 168 10.36 8.52 10.75
N VAL A 169 10.10 8.21 12.01
CA VAL A 169 9.14 8.91 12.86
C VAL A 169 9.89 9.74 13.90
N SER A 170 9.42 10.97 14.13
CA SER A 170 10.02 11.87 15.13
C SER A 170 9.83 11.31 16.54
N LYS A 171 10.88 11.38 17.36
CA LYS A 171 10.78 11.02 18.78
C LYS A 171 9.94 12.06 19.51
N MET A 172 8.80 11.63 20.04
CA MET A 172 7.91 12.48 20.83
C MET A 172 8.09 12.21 22.33
N GLU A 173 7.98 13.25 23.14
CA GLU A 173 8.00 13.17 24.60
C GLU A 173 6.74 13.86 25.15
N VAL A 174 6.12 13.24 26.15
CA VAL A 174 4.97 13.81 26.82
C VAL A 174 5.48 14.61 28.03
N LYS A 175 5.24 15.92 28.06
CA LYS A 175 5.48 16.77 29.24
C LYS A 175 4.15 17.28 29.77
N GLY A 176 3.70 16.70 30.89
CA GLY A 176 2.37 16.97 31.42
C GLY A 176 1.29 16.50 30.44
N ASP A 177 0.54 17.46 29.89
CA ASP A 177 -0.53 17.22 28.92
C ASP A 177 -0.16 17.50 27.46
N GLU A 178 1.06 17.98 27.21
CA GLU A 178 1.55 18.35 25.88
C GLU A 178 2.50 17.31 25.30
N VAL A 179 2.38 17.07 24.00
CA VAL A 179 3.30 16.23 23.23
C VAL A 179 4.31 17.14 22.53
N ILE A 180 5.58 16.99 22.90
CA ILE A 180 6.68 17.80 22.40
C ILE A 180 7.57 16.94 21.52
N ASN A 181 7.96 17.46 20.35
CA ASN A 181 8.95 16.81 19.51
C ASN A 181 10.35 17.00 20.12
N LYS A 182 10.98 15.90 20.53
CA LYS A 182 12.31 15.89 21.17
C LYS A 182 13.46 16.07 20.16
N GLY A 183 13.15 16.08 18.86
CA GLY A 183 14.15 16.04 17.81
C GLY A 183 14.71 14.62 17.60
N GLY A 184 15.25 14.40 16.41
CA GLY A 184 15.71 13.09 15.96
C GLY A 184 14.56 12.16 15.58
N HIS A 185 14.94 11.00 15.02
CA HIS A 185 14.00 10.03 14.48
C HIS A 185 14.27 8.62 14.99
N HIS A 186 13.24 7.78 14.96
CA HIS A 186 13.33 6.34 15.08
C HIS A 186 12.60 5.68 13.90
N GLN A 187 12.90 4.41 13.64
CA GLN A 187 12.14 3.63 12.67
C GLN A 187 10.76 3.28 13.23
N LEU A 188 9.77 3.15 12.35
CA LEU A 188 8.46 2.63 12.75
C LEU A 188 8.62 1.21 13.32
N PRO A 189 7.99 0.89 14.48
CA PRO A 189 8.17 -0.39 15.14
C PRO A 189 7.39 -1.48 14.39
N LEU A 190 8.12 -2.24 13.57
CA LEU A 190 7.58 -3.35 12.79
C LEU A 190 7.92 -4.70 13.43
N ASN A 191 6.93 -5.59 13.51
CA ASN A 191 7.09 -6.97 14.01
C ASN A 191 7.22 -7.99 12.86
N ASN A 192 6.51 -7.77 11.75
CA ASN A 192 6.38 -8.72 10.65
C ASN A 192 6.38 -8.00 9.29
N TYR A 193 6.59 -8.78 8.22
CA TYR A 193 6.71 -8.30 6.84
C TYR A 193 5.75 -9.07 5.91
N PRO A 194 4.43 -8.83 5.97
CA PRO A 194 3.45 -9.55 5.18
C PRO A 194 3.59 -9.27 3.67
N VAL A 195 3.47 -10.30 2.84
CA VAL A 195 3.51 -10.17 1.38
C VAL A 195 2.23 -10.75 0.80
N ALA A 196 1.56 -9.99 -0.07
CA ALA A 196 0.40 -10.46 -0.82
C ALA A 196 0.84 -11.24 -2.07
N VAL A 197 0.12 -12.31 -2.38
CA VAL A 197 0.33 -13.13 -3.57
C VAL A 197 -1.01 -13.35 -4.25
N THR A 198 -1.15 -12.82 -5.47
CA THR A 198 -2.37 -12.95 -6.27
C THR A 198 -2.27 -14.12 -7.25
N PHE A 199 -3.32 -14.95 -7.31
CA PHE A 199 -3.47 -16.05 -8.26
C PHE A 199 -4.63 -15.76 -9.22
N ALA A 200 -4.50 -16.17 -10.48
CA ALA A 200 -5.49 -16.00 -11.54
C ALA A 200 -5.65 -17.30 -12.34
#